data_AF-A0A971A7G9-F1
#
_entry.id   AF-A0A971A7G9-F1
#
_cell.length_a   1.000
_cell.length_b   1.000
_cell.length_c   1.000
_cell.angle_alpha   90.00
_cell.angle_beta   90.00
_cell.angle_gamma   90.00
#
_symmetry.space_group_name_H-M   'P 1'
#
loop_
_entity.id
_entity.type
_entity.pdbx_description
1 polymer ?
#
loop_
_entity_poly.entity_id
_entity_poly.type
_entity_poly.pdbx_seq_one_letter_code
_entity_poly.pdbx_strand_id
1 'polypeptide(L)'
;MDTNKNSYTFIYAIIMVVVVALMLALVSGALKERQTTNVELDRKKQILSSINIDIKGQDIEALFDKYIPKALIITGKETREESGKAYDMTRPLEDGGIPVYIADIDGQTKYILSAYGAGLWGPIWGYVALNDDKNTVYGTYFAHASETPGLGAEIANKQFQDEFIGKKILNDENKFVSIAIVKPGQQAADRDYVDGISGGTITSKGVEDMIYKSIIAYESFLEQTSQQ
;
A
#
# COMPACT_ATOMS: atom_id res chain seq x y z
N MET A 1 -40.91 36.48 17.73
CA MET A 1 -40.66 35.02 17.69
C MET A 1 -39.81 34.73 18.92
N ASP A 2 -40.38 34.08 19.95
CA ASP A 2 -39.64 33.81 21.19
C ASP A 2 -38.65 32.66 20.98
N THR A 3 -37.38 33.01 20.77
CA THR A 3 -36.30 32.03 20.56
C THR A 3 -35.93 31.25 21.83
N ASN A 4 -36.44 31.66 22.99
CA ASN A 4 -36.20 31.03 24.30
C ASN A 4 -37.23 29.95 24.68
N LYS A 5 -38.22 29.67 23.83
CA LYS A 5 -39.15 28.55 24.05
C LYS A 5 -38.50 27.25 23.60
N ASN A 6 -38.52 26.23 24.47
CA ASN A 6 -37.99 24.90 24.15
C ASN A 6 -38.54 24.35 22.81
N SER A 7 -39.81 24.61 22.49
CA SER A 7 -40.41 24.19 21.22
C SER A 7 -39.78 24.85 19.98
N TYR A 8 -39.37 26.11 20.06
CA TYR A 8 -38.66 26.80 18.98
C TYR A 8 -37.31 26.13 18.73
N THR A 9 -36.57 25.86 19.80
CA THR A 9 -35.27 25.17 19.72
C THR A 9 -35.41 23.78 19.11
N PHE A 10 -36.40 22.99 19.50
CA PHE A 10 -36.65 21.66 18.93
C PHE A 10 -37.01 21.71 17.44
N ILE A 11 -37.92 22.59 17.03
CA ILE A 11 -38.33 22.73 15.62
C ILE A 11 -37.15 23.19 14.76
N TYR A 12 -36.40 24.19 15.22
CA TYR A 12 -35.20 24.67 14.54
C TYR A 12 -34.16 23.56 14.37
N ALA A 13 -33.89 22.80 15.43
CA ALA A 13 -32.95 21.68 15.38
C ALA A 13 -33.40 20.60 14.39
N ILE A 14 -34.70 20.24 14.37
CA ILE A 14 -35.25 19.26 13.42
C ILE A 14 -35.06 19.74 11.98
N ILE A 15 -35.42 21.00 11.68
CA ILE A 15 -35.27 21.57 10.33
C ILE A 15 -33.79 21.58 9.92
N MET A 16 -32.90 22.04 10.81
CA MET A 16 -31.47 22.06 10.54
C MET A 16 -30.93 20.65 10.25
N VAL A 17 -31.29 19.65 11.06
CA VAL A 17 -30.86 18.25 10.87
C VAL A 17 -31.37 17.71 9.53
N VAL A 18 -32.63 17.95 9.17
CA VAL A 18 -33.20 17.48 7.90
C VAL A 18 -32.48 18.14 6.72
N VAL A 19 -32.27 19.45 6.77
CA VAL A 19 -31.58 20.20 5.70
C VAL A 19 -30.14 19.71 5.53
N VAL A 20 -29.39 19.56 6.63
CA VAL A 20 -28.00 19.08 6.60
C VAL A 20 -27.92 17.64 6.10
N ALA A 21 -28.81 16.76 6.55
CA ALA A 21 -28.84 15.36 6.13
C ALA A 21 -29.14 15.23 4.63
N LEU A 22 -30.13 15.98 4.11
CA LEU A 22 -30.45 15.99 2.68
C LEU A 22 -29.29 16.53 1.84
N MET A 23 -28.66 17.62 2.29
CA MET A 23 -27.50 18.19 1.60
C MET A 23 -26.34 17.20 1.54
N LEU A 24 -25.98 16.57 2.67
CA LEU A 24 -24.91 15.57 2.72
C LEU A 24 -25.21 14.35 1.85
N ALA A 25 -26.46 13.88 1.84
CA ALA A 25 -26.88 12.75 1.01
C ALA A 25 -26.76 13.06 -0.49
N LEU A 26 -27.19 14.24 -0.93
CA LEU A 26 -27.07 14.67 -2.33
C LEU A 26 -25.62 14.82 -2.76
N VAL A 27 -24.79 15.50 -1.96
CA VAL A 27 -23.37 15.70 -2.26
C VAL A 27 -22.62 14.37 -2.30
N SER A 28 -22.85 13.51 -1.30
CA SER A 28 -22.24 12.17 -1.24
C SER A 28 -22.65 11.31 -2.43
N GLY A 29 -23.95 11.24 -2.75
CA GLY A 29 -24.45 10.47 -3.88
C GLY A 29 -23.89 10.95 -5.23
N ALA A 30 -23.84 12.27 -5.46
CA ALA A 30 -23.34 12.84 -6.71
C ALA A 30 -21.83 12.67 -6.91
N LEU A 31 -21.05 12.60 -5.83
CA LEU A 31 -19.58 12.47 -5.90
C LEU A 31 -19.08 11.03 -5.78
N LYS A 32 -19.91 10.10 -5.29
CA LYS A 32 -19.48 8.73 -4.96
C LYS A 32 -18.80 8.02 -6.11
N GLU A 33 -19.38 8.07 -7.31
CA GLU A 33 -18.81 7.40 -8.49
C GLU A 33 -17.41 7.95 -8.82
N ARG A 34 -17.26 9.28 -8.88
CA ARG A 34 -15.96 9.93 -9.09
C ARG A 34 -14.94 9.60 -8.00
N GLN A 35 -15.39 9.53 -6.74
CA GLN A 35 -14.52 9.13 -5.63
C GLN A 35 -14.04 7.70 -5.79
N THR A 36 -14.94 6.76 -6.13
CA THR A 36 -14.58 5.35 -6.36
C THR A 36 -13.57 5.21 -7.50
N THR A 37 -13.83 5.83 -8.65
CA THR A 37 -12.89 5.82 -9.78
C THR A 37 -11.55 6.44 -9.41
N ASN A 38 -11.53 7.57 -8.68
CA ASN A 38 -10.29 8.21 -8.25
C ASN A 38 -9.49 7.32 -7.28
N VAL A 39 -10.14 6.61 -6.37
CA VAL A 39 -9.50 5.66 -5.45
C VAL A 39 -8.92 4.46 -6.21
N GLU A 40 -9.64 3.94 -7.19
CA GLU A 40 -9.16 2.84 -8.03
C GLU A 40 -7.96 3.28 -8.88
N LEU A 41 -8.04 4.45 -9.52
CA LEU A 41 -6.91 5.04 -10.26
C LEU A 41 -5.71 5.31 -9.37
N ASP A 42 -5.93 5.77 -8.13
CA ASP A 42 -4.85 5.99 -7.18
C ASP A 42 -4.14 4.68 -6.84
N ARG A 43 -4.87 3.59 -6.57
CA ARG A 43 -4.25 2.26 -6.37
C ARG A 43 -3.40 1.82 -7.56
N LYS A 44 -3.89 1.99 -8.79
CA LYS A 44 -3.12 1.70 -10.01
C LYS A 44 -1.82 2.53 -10.04
N LYS A 45 -1.87 3.83 -9.71
CA LYS A 45 -0.68 4.70 -9.62
C LYS A 45 0.32 4.22 -8.57
N GLN A 46 -0.16 3.80 -7.39
CA GLN A 46 0.70 3.33 -6.31
C GLN A 46 1.45 2.05 -6.72
N ILE A 47 0.76 1.10 -7.36
CA ILE A 47 1.38 -0.12 -7.91
C ILE A 47 2.42 0.24 -8.97
N LEU A 48 2.07 1.09 -9.95
CA LEU A 48 3.01 1.56 -10.98
C LEU A 48 4.21 2.32 -10.41
N SER A 49 4.02 3.07 -9.31
CA SER A 49 5.10 3.79 -8.66
C SER A 49 6.10 2.85 -7.99
N SER A 50 5.65 1.72 -7.43
CA SER A 50 6.54 0.71 -6.84
C SER A 50 7.47 0.04 -7.85
N ILE A 51 7.11 0.10 -9.14
CA ILE A 51 7.94 -0.34 -10.25
C ILE A 51 8.58 0.82 -11.02
N ASN A 52 8.73 1.99 -10.40
CA ASN A 52 9.46 3.14 -10.94
C ASN A 52 8.95 3.66 -12.31
N ILE A 53 7.69 3.41 -12.66
CA ILE A 53 7.09 3.93 -13.89
C ILE A 53 6.69 5.39 -13.68
N ASP A 54 7.12 6.27 -14.60
CA ASP A 54 6.65 7.66 -14.60
C ASP A 54 5.18 7.73 -15.01
N ILE A 55 4.35 8.25 -14.11
CA ILE A 55 2.90 8.36 -14.27
C ILE A 55 2.44 9.79 -14.63
N LYS A 56 3.35 10.77 -14.73
CA LYS A 56 2.97 12.18 -14.90
C LYS A 56 2.38 12.45 -16.28
N GLY A 57 1.13 12.91 -16.31
CA GLY A 57 0.44 13.30 -17.54
C GLY A 57 0.11 12.14 -18.49
N GLN A 58 0.23 10.90 -18.01
CA GLN A 58 -0.02 9.70 -18.80
C GLN A 58 -1.36 9.06 -18.46
N ASP A 59 -1.84 8.19 -19.34
CA ASP A 59 -3.01 7.36 -19.12
C ASP A 59 -2.65 6.21 -18.18
N ILE A 60 -3.11 6.31 -16.93
CA ILE A 60 -2.82 5.34 -15.86
C ILE A 60 -3.43 3.98 -16.15
N GLU A 61 -4.60 3.93 -16.80
CA GLU A 61 -5.25 2.66 -17.09
C GLU A 61 -4.47 1.91 -18.16
N ALA A 62 -4.12 2.60 -19.24
CA ALA A 62 -3.31 2.02 -20.30
C ALA A 62 -1.92 1.59 -19.79
N LEU A 63 -1.28 2.37 -18.91
CA LEU A 63 -0.02 1.99 -18.30
C LEU A 63 -0.17 0.76 -17.40
N PHE A 64 -1.22 0.71 -16.57
CA PHE A 64 -1.47 -0.42 -15.69
C PHE A 64 -1.70 -1.70 -16.50
N ASP A 65 -2.54 -1.65 -17.54
CA ASP A 65 -2.83 -2.82 -18.38
C ASP A 65 -1.59 -3.28 -19.17
N LYS A 66 -0.73 -2.33 -19.58
CA LYS A 66 0.55 -2.62 -20.26
C LYS A 66 1.53 -3.30 -19.32
N TYR A 67 1.76 -2.73 -18.13
CA TYR A 67 2.84 -3.16 -17.24
C TYR A 67 2.41 -4.27 -16.29
N ILE A 68 1.14 -4.36 -15.92
CA ILE A 68 0.58 -5.34 -14.97
C ILE A 68 -0.46 -6.22 -15.69
N PRO A 69 -0.05 -7.07 -16.64
CA PRO A 69 -0.99 -7.89 -17.41
C PRO A 69 -1.66 -8.98 -16.55
N LYS A 70 -1.02 -9.39 -15.44
CA LYS A 70 -1.38 -10.58 -14.66
C LYS A 70 -1.27 -10.35 -13.16
N ALA A 71 -2.06 -11.11 -12.41
CA ALA A 71 -1.91 -11.27 -10.98
C ALA A 71 -1.99 -12.76 -10.61
N LEU A 72 -1.21 -13.18 -9.62
CA LEU A 72 -1.35 -14.47 -8.96
C LEU A 72 -2.07 -14.26 -7.64
N ILE A 73 -3.09 -15.08 -7.37
CA ILE A 73 -3.76 -15.07 -6.08
C ILE A 73 -3.30 -16.30 -5.31
N ILE A 74 -2.66 -16.05 -4.16
CA ILE A 74 -2.09 -17.06 -3.29
C ILE A 74 -3.08 -17.37 -2.17
N THR A 75 -3.55 -18.61 -2.09
CA THR A 75 -4.47 -19.07 -1.05
C THR A 75 -3.86 -20.29 -0.38
N GLY A 76 -3.13 -20.06 0.73
CA GLY A 76 -2.32 -21.10 1.38
C GLY A 76 -1.18 -21.56 0.47
N LYS A 77 -1.25 -22.79 -0.04
CA LYS A 77 -0.28 -23.35 -1.01
C LYS A 77 -0.76 -23.32 -2.45
N GLU A 78 -2.03 -22.98 -2.67
CA GLU A 78 -2.60 -22.91 -4.01
C GLU A 78 -2.30 -21.53 -4.62
N THR A 79 -2.12 -21.53 -5.94
CA THR A 79 -1.89 -20.32 -6.72
C THR A 79 -2.79 -20.36 -7.93
N ARG A 80 -3.61 -19.32 -8.11
CA ARG A 80 -4.39 -19.12 -9.34
C ARG A 80 -3.90 -17.89 -10.07
N GLU A 81 -3.89 -17.96 -11.40
CA GLU A 81 -3.59 -16.81 -12.24
C GLU A 81 -4.89 -16.13 -12.68
N GLU A 82 -4.92 -14.80 -12.61
CA GLU A 82 -5.99 -13.95 -13.11
C GLU A 82 -5.40 -12.76 -13.90
N SER A 83 -6.27 -12.04 -14.62
CA SER A 83 -5.89 -10.77 -15.24
C SER A 83 -5.48 -9.75 -14.18
N GLY A 84 -4.51 -8.90 -14.52
CA GLY A 84 -4.06 -7.83 -13.62
C GLY A 84 -5.21 -6.92 -13.19
N LYS A 85 -5.46 -6.86 -11.89
CA LYS A 85 -6.49 -6.00 -11.29
C LYS A 85 -5.93 -5.38 -10.01
N ALA A 86 -6.07 -4.08 -9.81
CA ALA A 86 -5.69 -3.44 -8.54
C ALA A 86 -6.68 -3.79 -7.42
N TYR A 87 -6.29 -4.67 -6.49
CA TYR A 87 -7.14 -5.08 -5.36
C TYR A 87 -7.09 -4.07 -4.22
N ASP A 88 -8.20 -3.97 -3.49
CA ASP A 88 -8.29 -3.16 -2.28
C ASP A 88 -7.65 -3.91 -1.11
N MET A 89 -6.46 -3.50 -0.69
CA MET A 89 -5.73 -4.10 0.44
C MET A 89 -6.49 -4.08 1.77
N THR A 90 -7.49 -3.21 1.92
CA THR A 90 -8.32 -3.14 3.15
C THR A 90 -9.46 -4.15 3.15
N ARG A 91 -9.69 -4.83 2.03
CA ARG A 91 -10.77 -5.80 1.86
C ARG A 91 -10.17 -7.16 1.49
N PRO A 92 -10.29 -8.17 2.37
CA PRO A 92 -9.84 -9.51 2.02
C PRO A 92 -10.64 -10.02 0.82
N LEU A 93 -10.00 -10.84 0.00
CA LEU A 93 -10.70 -11.59 -1.04
C LEU A 93 -11.62 -12.62 -0.38
N GLU A 94 -12.71 -12.99 -1.07
CA GLU A 94 -13.73 -13.90 -0.51
C GLU A 94 -13.15 -15.26 -0.13
N ASP A 95 -12.16 -15.74 -0.88
CA ASP A 95 -11.45 -16.99 -0.64
C ASP A 95 -10.24 -16.85 0.31
N GLY A 96 -10.01 -15.64 0.84
CA GLY A 96 -8.87 -15.33 1.70
C GLY A 96 -7.54 -15.20 0.96
N GLY A 97 -7.55 -15.19 -0.37
CA GLY A 97 -6.35 -15.09 -1.17
C GLY A 97 -5.66 -13.73 -1.08
N ILE A 98 -4.35 -13.72 -1.30
CA ILE A 98 -3.53 -12.50 -1.36
C ILE A 98 -2.91 -12.33 -2.77
N PRO A 99 -2.98 -11.12 -3.36
CA PRO A 99 -2.51 -10.89 -4.72
C PRO A 99 -1.01 -10.63 -4.79
N VAL A 100 -0.34 -11.28 -5.75
CA VAL A 100 0.99 -10.92 -6.26
C VAL A 100 0.80 -10.36 -7.67
N TYR A 101 1.09 -9.08 -7.86
CA TYR A 101 1.01 -8.51 -9.21
C TYR A 101 2.27 -8.85 -9.98
N ILE A 102 2.12 -9.31 -11.22
CA ILE A 102 3.24 -9.63 -12.10
C ILE A 102 3.39 -8.46 -13.07
N ALA A 103 4.57 -7.82 -13.02
CA ALA A 103 4.94 -6.81 -13.98
C ALA A 103 5.96 -7.32 -15.00
N ASP A 104 5.86 -6.84 -16.24
CA ASP A 104 6.89 -6.99 -17.27
C ASP A 104 7.51 -5.63 -17.55
N ILE A 105 8.80 -5.49 -17.23
CA ILE A 105 9.56 -4.27 -17.49
C ILE A 105 10.74 -4.64 -18.38
N ASP A 106 10.64 -4.27 -19.66
CA ASP A 106 11.66 -4.52 -20.68
C ASP A 106 12.08 -6.01 -20.75
N GLY A 107 11.12 -6.93 -20.62
CA GLY A 107 11.33 -8.37 -20.64
C GLY A 107 11.79 -8.96 -19.31
N GLN A 108 11.88 -8.16 -18.24
CA GLN A 108 12.18 -8.62 -16.89
C GLN A 108 10.92 -8.66 -16.04
N THR A 109 10.62 -9.85 -15.52
CA THR A 109 9.52 -10.04 -14.58
C THR A 109 9.83 -9.37 -13.25
N LYS A 110 8.87 -8.62 -12.70
CA LYS A 110 8.87 -8.13 -11.32
C LYS A 110 7.63 -8.63 -10.59
N TYR A 111 7.79 -8.93 -9.30
CA TYR A 111 6.70 -9.38 -8.44
C TYR A 111 6.38 -8.31 -7.40
N ILE A 112 5.16 -7.80 -7.41
CA ILE A 112 4.75 -6.73 -6.51
C ILE A 112 3.85 -7.32 -5.42
N LEU A 113 4.26 -7.12 -4.17
CA LEU A 113 3.58 -7.60 -2.98
C LEU A 113 2.96 -6.40 -2.26
N SER A 114 1.70 -6.51 -1.84
CA SER A 114 1.07 -5.46 -1.03
C SER A 114 1.36 -5.65 0.45
N ALA A 115 1.60 -4.55 1.16
CA ALA A 115 1.81 -4.51 2.59
C ALA A 115 0.89 -3.49 3.26
N TYR A 116 0.33 -3.85 4.41
CA TYR A 116 -0.59 -3.00 5.17
C TYR A 116 -0.32 -3.12 6.67
N GLY A 117 -0.34 -2.00 7.39
CA GLY A 117 0.05 -1.97 8.78
C GLY A 117 -0.38 -0.70 9.52
N ALA A 118 0.25 -0.47 10.66
CA ALA A 118 -0.06 0.65 11.55
C ALA A 118 1.17 1.53 11.77
N GLY A 119 1.00 2.83 11.56
CA GLY A 119 1.94 3.87 11.96
C GLY A 119 1.66 4.39 13.37
N LEU A 120 2.05 5.64 13.65
CA LEU A 120 1.79 6.27 14.94
C LEU A 120 0.33 6.75 15.05
N TRP A 121 -0.17 7.41 14.01
CA TRP A 121 -1.47 8.10 14.02
C TRP A 121 -2.56 7.39 13.23
N GLY A 122 -2.18 6.41 12.40
CA GLY A 122 -3.15 5.69 11.60
C GLY A 122 -2.54 4.61 10.72
N PRO A 123 -3.35 4.06 9.80
CA PRO A 123 -2.87 3.06 8.86
C PRO A 123 -1.76 3.58 7.96
N ILE A 124 -0.81 2.69 7.70
CA ILE A 124 0.21 2.83 6.67
C ILE A 124 0.11 1.64 5.72
N TRP A 125 0.52 1.84 4.49
CA TRP A 125 0.48 0.80 3.47
C TRP A 125 1.57 0.99 2.44
N GLY A 126 1.75 -0.03 1.61
CA GLY A 126 2.67 0.05 0.51
C GLY A 126 2.68 -1.15 -0.41
N TYR A 127 3.59 -1.07 -1.37
CA TYR A 127 3.89 -2.11 -2.34
C TYR A 127 5.40 -2.31 -2.38
N VAL A 128 5.83 -3.57 -2.32
CA VAL A 128 7.24 -3.96 -2.44
C VAL A 128 7.39 -4.76 -3.73
N ALA A 129 8.10 -4.20 -4.70
CA ALA A 129 8.40 -4.86 -5.96
C ALA A 129 9.74 -5.60 -5.84
N LEU A 130 9.76 -6.87 -6.19
CA LEU A 130 10.92 -7.74 -6.21
C LEU A 130 11.33 -8.07 -7.65
N ASN A 131 12.62 -8.32 -7.86
CA ASN A 131 13.14 -8.87 -9.10
C ASN A 131 12.65 -10.31 -9.34
N ASP A 132 13.02 -10.87 -10.48
CA ASP A 132 12.70 -12.24 -10.89
C ASP A 132 13.25 -13.31 -9.93
N ASP A 133 14.32 -12.98 -9.21
CA ASP A 133 14.89 -13.77 -8.10
C ASP A 133 13.98 -13.87 -6.86
N LYS A 134 12.85 -13.15 -6.82
CA LYS A 134 11.90 -13.06 -5.69
C LYS A 134 12.56 -12.66 -4.37
N ASN A 135 13.70 -11.98 -4.41
CA ASN A 135 14.46 -11.62 -3.22
C ASN A 135 14.93 -10.17 -3.25
N THR A 136 15.56 -9.76 -4.35
CA THR A 136 16.13 -8.41 -4.48
C THR A 136 15.03 -7.40 -4.77
N VAL A 137 14.91 -6.38 -3.94
CA VAL A 137 13.94 -5.30 -4.10
C VAL A 137 14.27 -4.45 -5.33
N TYR A 138 13.31 -4.36 -6.24
CA TYR A 138 13.35 -3.51 -7.42
C TYR A 138 12.90 -2.08 -7.10
N GLY A 139 11.89 -1.95 -6.23
CA GLY A 139 11.34 -0.66 -5.83
C GLY A 139 10.28 -0.82 -4.75
N THR A 140 9.95 0.30 -4.11
CA THR A 140 8.90 0.34 -3.09
C THR A 140 8.01 1.55 -3.30
N TYR A 141 6.79 1.47 -2.80
CA TYR A 141 5.92 2.61 -2.62
C TYR A 141 5.31 2.52 -1.23
N PHE A 142 5.38 3.59 -0.43
CA PHE A 142 4.72 3.66 0.87
C PHE A 142 3.83 4.89 0.96
N ALA A 143 2.74 4.75 1.69
CA ALA A 143 1.80 5.83 1.96
C ALA A 143 1.16 5.64 3.34
N HIS A 144 0.41 6.65 3.76
CA HIS A 144 -0.16 6.72 5.09
C HIS A 144 -1.47 7.50 5.09
N ALA A 145 -2.32 7.23 6.08
CA ALA A 145 -3.57 7.95 6.25
C ALA A 145 -3.37 9.34 6.88
N SER A 146 -2.49 9.43 7.89
CA SER A 146 -2.50 10.57 8.82
C SER A 146 -1.18 10.83 9.55
N GLU A 147 -0.06 10.25 9.10
CA GLU A 147 1.23 10.52 9.70
C GLU A 147 1.62 12.01 9.58
N THR A 148 2.44 12.49 10.51
CA THR A 148 2.75 13.92 10.62
C THR A 148 3.74 14.36 9.53
N PRO A 149 3.43 15.40 8.73
CA PRO A 149 4.37 16.01 7.77
C PRO A 149 5.71 16.41 8.42
N GLY A 150 6.83 16.12 7.74
CA GLY A 150 8.18 16.37 8.27
C GLY A 150 8.66 15.37 9.33
N LEU A 151 7.83 14.37 9.70
CA LEU A 151 8.17 13.26 10.60
C LEU A 151 7.74 11.93 9.95
N GLY A 152 6.74 11.24 10.48
CA GLY A 152 6.29 9.95 9.95
C GLY A 152 5.81 9.99 8.49
N ALA A 153 5.31 11.13 8.01
CA ALA A 153 4.84 11.25 6.63
C ALA A 153 5.95 11.10 5.58
N GLU A 154 7.21 11.28 5.99
CA GLU A 154 8.36 11.18 5.08
C GLU A 154 8.56 9.77 4.52
N ILE A 155 7.87 8.74 5.04
CA ILE A 155 7.84 7.41 4.42
C ILE A 155 7.29 7.47 2.97
N ALA A 156 6.45 8.46 2.66
CA ALA A 156 5.90 8.66 1.32
C ALA A 156 6.88 9.32 0.34
N ASN A 157 8.05 9.75 0.81
CA ASN A 157 9.04 10.41 -0.02
C ASN A 157 9.90 9.41 -0.78
N LYS A 158 10.23 9.77 -2.03
CA LYS A 158 11.08 8.97 -2.90
C LYS A 158 12.44 8.67 -2.27
N GLN A 159 13.03 9.64 -1.55
CA GLN A 159 14.33 9.46 -0.89
C GLN A 159 14.33 8.26 0.06
N PHE A 160 13.28 8.10 0.88
CA PHE A 160 13.17 6.97 1.80
C PHE A 160 12.85 5.66 1.06
N GLN A 161 11.92 5.70 0.10
CA GLN A 161 11.53 4.52 -0.69
C GLN A 161 12.68 3.94 -1.52
N ASP A 162 13.56 4.81 -2.05
CA ASP A 162 14.69 4.43 -2.88
C ASP A 162 15.79 3.70 -2.09
N GLU A 163 15.89 3.89 -0.77
CA GLU A 163 16.88 3.19 0.05
C GLU A 163 16.68 1.67 0.06
N PHE A 164 15.45 1.21 -0.22
CA PHE A 164 15.12 -0.21 -0.32
C PHE A 164 15.60 -0.85 -1.62
N ILE A 165 15.91 -0.08 -2.66
CA ILE A 165 16.33 -0.63 -3.95
C ILE A 165 17.63 -1.42 -3.79
N GLY A 166 17.63 -2.65 -4.29
CA GLY A 166 18.78 -3.57 -4.22
C GLY A 166 18.92 -4.30 -2.88
N LYS A 167 18.08 -4.02 -1.88
CA LYS A 167 18.05 -4.77 -0.63
C LYS A 167 17.41 -6.15 -0.83
N LYS A 168 17.78 -7.12 0.00
CA LYS A 168 17.28 -8.49 -0.03
C LYS A 168 16.33 -8.74 1.15
N ILE A 169 15.26 -9.49 0.89
CA ILE A 169 14.28 -9.89 1.91
C ILE A 169 14.50 -11.31 2.46
N LEU A 170 15.33 -12.11 1.78
CA LEU A 170 15.74 -13.45 2.19
C LEU A 170 17.23 -13.46 2.58
N ASN A 171 17.58 -14.30 3.54
CA ASN A 171 18.97 -14.56 3.91
C ASN A 171 19.64 -15.61 2.99
N ASP A 172 20.91 -15.93 3.27
CA ASP A 172 21.68 -16.93 2.50
C ASP A 172 21.12 -18.37 2.58
N GLU A 173 20.23 -18.64 3.53
CA GLU A 173 19.51 -19.91 3.67
C GLU A 173 18.13 -19.88 2.98
N ASN A 174 17.84 -18.85 2.18
CA ASN A 174 16.54 -18.57 1.55
C ASN A 174 15.37 -18.40 2.53
N LYS A 175 15.64 -18.09 3.81
CA LYS A 175 14.60 -17.80 4.80
C LYS A 175 14.23 -16.33 4.75
N PHE A 176 12.93 -16.04 4.84
CA PHE A 176 12.44 -14.67 4.92
C PHE A 176 12.91 -14.00 6.22
N VAL A 177 13.64 -12.89 6.07
CA VAL A 177 14.14 -12.07 7.18
C VAL A 177 13.65 -10.63 7.12
N SER A 178 13.04 -10.21 6.00
CA SER A 178 12.65 -8.81 5.73
C SER A 178 13.85 -7.85 5.72
N ILE A 179 13.57 -6.55 5.66
CA ILE A 179 14.55 -5.46 5.72
C ILE A 179 14.35 -4.70 7.02
N ALA A 180 15.43 -4.45 7.75
CA ALA A 180 15.38 -3.67 8.99
C ALA A 180 15.33 -2.16 8.71
N ILE A 181 14.67 -1.40 9.57
CA ILE A 181 14.66 0.07 9.49
C ILE A 181 15.31 0.60 10.76
N VAL A 182 16.56 1.03 10.63
CA VAL A 182 17.41 1.39 11.76
C VAL A 182 17.53 2.90 11.91
N LYS A 183 17.95 3.40 13.07
CA LYS A 183 18.20 4.84 13.19
C LYS A 183 19.31 5.26 12.22
N PRO A 184 19.26 6.47 11.63
CA PRO A 184 20.30 6.95 10.73
C PRO A 184 21.71 6.75 11.29
N GLY A 185 22.58 6.11 10.50
CA GLY A 185 23.96 5.81 10.89
C GLY A 185 24.14 4.57 11.78
N GLN A 186 23.09 3.76 11.97
CA GLN A 186 23.17 2.42 12.56
C GLN A 186 23.15 1.35 11.46
N GLN A 187 23.43 0.11 11.83
CA GLN A 187 23.38 -1.04 10.92
C GLN A 187 22.66 -2.22 11.59
N ALA A 188 22.01 -3.06 10.79
CA ALA A 188 21.57 -4.39 11.21
C ALA A 188 22.64 -5.41 10.83
N ALA A 189 22.94 -6.34 11.74
CA ALA A 189 23.99 -7.35 11.53
C ALA A 189 23.46 -8.62 10.86
N ASP A 190 22.15 -8.88 10.96
CA ASP A 190 21.49 -10.13 10.61
C ASP A 190 20.74 -10.08 9.27
N ARG A 191 20.54 -8.89 8.71
CA ARG A 191 19.78 -8.67 7.46
C ARG A 191 20.08 -7.30 6.87
N ASP A 192 19.63 -7.09 5.64
CA ASP A 192 19.70 -5.77 5.00
C ASP A 192 18.89 -4.73 5.76
N TYR A 193 19.35 -3.48 5.70
CA TYR A 193 18.73 -2.36 6.39
C TYR A 193 18.71 -1.08 5.56
N VAL A 194 17.83 -0.18 5.98
CA VAL A 194 17.68 1.20 5.50
C VAL A 194 17.63 2.17 6.68
N ASP A 195 17.86 3.45 6.42
CA ASP A 195 17.76 4.48 7.44
C ASP A 195 16.29 4.82 7.70
N GLY A 196 15.92 4.88 8.98
CA GLY A 196 14.63 5.34 9.43
C GLY A 196 14.52 6.85 9.42
N ILE A 197 13.28 7.34 9.47
CA ILE A 197 13.03 8.78 9.46
C ILE A 197 13.43 9.41 10.81
N SER A 198 14.28 10.44 10.76
CA SER A 198 14.64 11.23 11.94
C SER A 198 13.40 11.88 12.56
N GLY A 199 13.16 11.65 13.86
CA GLY A 199 11.94 12.10 14.55
C GLY A 199 10.68 11.28 14.23
N GLY A 200 10.73 10.39 13.23
CA GLY A 200 9.65 9.49 12.81
C GLY A 200 9.88 8.03 13.22
N THR A 201 10.55 7.77 14.35
CA THR A 201 10.94 6.41 14.76
C THR A 201 9.78 5.43 14.87
N ILE A 202 8.62 5.86 15.42
CA ILE A 202 7.46 4.97 15.59
C ILE A 202 6.90 4.57 14.22
N THR A 203 6.76 5.52 13.30
CA THR A 203 6.32 5.25 11.93
C THR A 203 7.32 4.38 11.18
N SER A 204 8.62 4.65 11.33
CA SER A 204 9.69 3.85 10.73
C SER A 204 9.61 2.39 11.21
N LYS A 205 9.42 2.17 12.51
CA LYS A 205 9.21 0.83 13.04
C LYS A 205 7.89 0.22 12.56
N GLY A 206 6.86 1.03 12.40
CA GLY A 206 5.59 0.63 11.79
C GLY A 206 5.78 0.09 10.38
N VAL A 207 6.59 0.75 9.54
CA VAL A 207 6.91 0.27 8.18
C VAL A 207 7.68 -1.06 8.24
N GLU A 208 8.67 -1.19 9.13
CA GLU A 208 9.43 -2.45 9.30
C GLU A 208 8.48 -3.61 9.66
N ASP A 209 7.64 -3.39 10.67
CA ASP A 209 6.62 -4.33 11.12
C ASP A 209 5.61 -4.67 10.01
N MET A 210 5.17 -3.66 9.26
CA MET A 210 4.22 -3.80 8.15
C MET A 210 4.78 -4.70 7.06
N ILE A 211 6.03 -4.46 6.63
CA ILE A 211 6.70 -5.25 5.60
C ILE A 211 6.83 -6.69 6.09
N TYR A 212 7.35 -6.90 7.30
CA TYR A 212 7.54 -8.24 7.85
C TYR A 212 6.21 -9.02 7.92
N LYS A 213 5.20 -8.45 8.58
CA LYS A 213 3.91 -9.13 8.83
C LYS A 213 3.11 -9.38 7.56
N SER A 214 3.24 -8.51 6.56
CA SER A 214 2.52 -8.68 5.29
C SER A 214 3.24 -9.64 4.36
N ILE A 215 4.56 -9.52 4.22
CA ILE A 215 5.32 -10.29 3.22
C ILE A 215 5.49 -11.75 3.64
N ILE A 216 5.57 -12.05 4.94
CA ILE A 216 5.62 -13.45 5.41
C ILE A 216 4.40 -14.28 4.97
N ALA A 217 3.25 -13.65 4.71
CA ALA A 217 2.08 -14.34 4.18
C ALA A 217 2.29 -14.90 2.77
N TYR A 218 3.28 -14.38 2.03
CA TYR A 218 3.65 -14.83 0.68
C TYR A 218 4.78 -15.86 0.69
N GLU A 219 5.20 -16.39 1.85
CA GLU A 219 6.31 -17.33 1.98
C GLU A 219 6.16 -18.53 1.02
N SER A 220 4.95 -19.09 0.90
CA SER A 220 4.67 -20.19 -0.03
C SER A 220 4.93 -19.84 -1.50
N PHE A 221 4.85 -18.58 -1.89
CA PHE A 221 5.19 -18.08 -3.23
C PHE A 221 6.71 -17.80 -3.38
N LEU A 222 7.34 -17.32 -2.31
CA LEU A 222 8.78 -17.01 -2.28
C LEU A 222 9.63 -18.28 -2.32
N GLU A 223 9.20 -19.36 -1.65
CA GLU A 223 9.93 -20.64 -1.57
C GLU A 223 9.87 -21.51 -2.85
N GLN A 224 8.92 -21.24 -3.76
CA GLN A 224 8.67 -22.06 -4.96
C GLN A 224 9.84 -22.16 -5.95
N THR A 225 10.94 -21.43 -5.74
CA THR A 225 12.13 -21.43 -6.61
C THR A 225 13.05 -22.65 -6.40
N SER A 226 12.76 -23.53 -5.42
CA SER A 226 13.60 -24.71 -5.11
C SER A 226 13.24 -25.99 -5.88
N GLN A 227 12.34 -25.93 -6.86
CA GLN A 227 11.94 -27.09 -7.68
C GLN A 227 12.13 -26.81 -9.17
N GLN A 228 13.37 -26.66 -9.62
CA GLN A 228 13.79 -26.96 -10.99
C GLN A 228 15.12 -27.69 -10.99
#